data_AF-A0A2T3G4J1-F1
#
_entry.id   AF-A0A2T3G4J1-F1
#
_cell.length_a   1.000
_cell.length_b   1.000
_cell.length_c   1.000
_cell.angle_alpha   90.00
_cell.angle_beta   90.00
_cell.angle_gamma   90.00
#
_symmetry.space_group_name_H-M   'P 1'
#
loop_
_entity.id
_entity.type
_entity.pdbx_description
1 polymer ?
#
loop_
_entity_poly.entity_id
_entity_poly.type
_entity_poly.pdbx_seq_one_letter_code
_entity_poly.pdbx_strand_id
1 'polypeptide(L)'
;MLAKVDQNLNLIFFDDQKIKYDSWLKTHIYQHIPYIDEVNELQDILQRSHLLKQYQSNQAYQCIQHYFLWNQCIQHCKLNVHVFKNPINNHIQAYMFWRNNTEEYIDEQIKNVLYKNDYQAIALIDILHQNVYLRLNHATKEIKENNYIDYQKVIDLVTQNQIAPKYRKQFIKNTSLKNLEENMKYLGYYSFKVFDLENKVVHYSYYWFDQKKKLCFVLLMI
;
A
#
# COMPACT_ATOMS: atom_id res chain seq x y z
N MET A 1 -5.36 6.31 29.53
CA MET A 1 -5.28 7.69 29.02
C MET A 1 -4.40 7.65 27.79
N LEU A 2 -5.02 7.84 26.61
CA LEU A 2 -4.29 7.96 25.34
C LEU A 2 -4.03 9.45 25.09
N ALA A 3 -2.82 9.79 24.69
CA ALA A 3 -2.47 11.16 24.31
C ALA A 3 -2.14 11.21 22.81
N LYS A 4 -2.74 12.16 22.10
CA LYS A 4 -2.37 12.55 20.73
C LYS A 4 -1.32 13.65 20.80
N VAL A 5 -0.38 13.66 19.85
CA VAL A 5 0.43 14.83 19.49
C VAL A 5 -0.01 15.24 18.09
N ASP A 6 -0.54 16.46 17.92
CA ASP A 6 -0.91 16.96 16.60
C ASP A 6 0.34 17.42 15.79
N GLN A 7 0.12 17.84 14.54
CA GLN A 7 1.15 18.38 13.64
C GLN A 7 1.87 19.63 14.19
N ASN A 8 1.35 20.25 15.25
CA ASN A 8 1.91 21.40 15.94
C ASN A 8 2.44 21.03 17.34
N LEU A 9 2.62 19.74 17.63
CA LEU A 9 3.11 19.20 18.90
C LEU A 9 2.17 19.39 20.11
N ASN A 10 0.87 19.65 19.89
CA ASN A 10 -0.08 19.80 20.99
C ASN A 10 -0.56 18.45 21.51
N LEU A 11 -0.49 18.27 22.83
CA LEU A 11 -0.92 17.07 23.54
C LEU A 11 -2.42 17.12 23.86
N ILE A 12 -3.19 16.17 23.30
CA ILE A 12 -4.63 16.02 23.58
C ILE A 12 -4.85 14.70 24.35
N PHE A 13 -5.37 14.79 25.57
CA PHE A 13 -5.65 13.64 26.43
C PHE A 13 -7.09 13.14 26.23
N PHE A 14 -7.25 11.84 25.97
CA PHE A 14 -8.54 11.18 25.99
C PHE A 14 -8.82 10.66 27.41
N ASP A 15 -9.69 11.36 28.12
CA ASP A 15 -10.24 10.92 29.39
C ASP A 15 -11.40 9.93 29.20
N ASP A 16 -11.57 9.10 30.22
CA ASP A 16 -12.26 7.81 30.36
C ASP A 16 -13.68 7.61 29.75
N GLN A 17 -13.88 7.86 28.45
CA GLN A 17 -15.10 7.50 27.75
C GLN A 17 -14.80 6.54 26.60
N LYS A 18 -15.08 5.25 26.82
CA LYS A 18 -15.11 4.18 25.79
C LYS A 18 -15.92 4.59 24.55
N ILE A 19 -16.86 5.52 24.71
CA ILE A 19 -17.71 6.13 23.68
C ILE A 19 -16.93 7.12 22.78
N LYS A 20 -15.81 7.71 23.25
CA LYS A 20 -15.00 8.67 22.48
C LYS A 20 -13.90 8.04 21.65
N TYR A 21 -13.29 6.93 22.07
CA TYR A 21 -12.14 6.33 21.36
C TYR A 21 -12.56 5.62 20.06
N ASP A 22 -13.52 4.70 20.14
CA ASP A 22 -14.00 3.96 18.96
C ASP A 22 -14.69 4.91 17.97
N SER A 23 -15.47 5.86 18.48
CA SER A 23 -16.05 6.94 17.67
C SER A 23 -14.98 7.79 17.00
N TRP A 24 -13.92 8.19 17.72
CA TRP A 24 -12.83 8.96 17.14
C TRP A 24 -12.08 8.19 16.05
N LEU A 25 -11.74 6.92 16.31
CA LEU A 25 -11.10 6.06 15.32
C LEU A 25 -11.98 5.91 14.08
N LYS A 26 -13.29 5.70 14.26
CA LYS A 26 -14.26 5.69 13.15
C LYS A 26 -14.22 6.99 12.35
N THR A 27 -14.30 8.13 13.03
CA THR A 27 -14.40 9.47 12.40
C THR A 27 -13.08 10.03 11.86
N HIS A 28 -11.92 9.48 12.21
CA HIS A 28 -10.64 10.08 11.80
C HIS A 28 -9.67 9.10 11.16
N ILE A 29 -9.90 7.79 11.31
CA ILE A 29 -8.99 6.75 10.82
C ILE A 29 -9.77 5.77 9.94
N TYR A 30 -10.73 5.03 10.51
CA TYR A 30 -11.40 3.93 9.81
C TYR A 30 -12.21 4.43 8.62
N GLN A 31 -12.73 5.65 8.65
CA GLN A 31 -13.38 6.24 7.47
C GLN A 31 -12.45 6.41 6.24
N HIS A 32 -11.13 6.41 6.46
CA HIS A 32 -10.12 6.50 5.40
C HIS A 32 -9.53 5.12 5.04
N ILE A 33 -10.02 4.06 5.69
CA ILE A 33 -9.68 2.69 5.34
C ILE A 33 -10.83 2.18 4.47
N PRO A 34 -10.57 1.92 3.18
CA PRO A 34 -11.61 1.50 2.23
C PRO A 34 -12.11 0.07 2.48
N TYR A 35 -11.30 -0.79 3.12
CA TYR A 35 -11.58 -2.22 3.27
C TYR A 35 -11.89 -2.57 4.73
N ILE A 36 -12.99 -3.29 4.92
CA ILE A 36 -13.51 -3.58 6.27
C ILE A 36 -12.65 -4.59 7.05
N ASP A 37 -12.06 -5.53 6.34
CA ASP A 37 -11.09 -6.50 6.82
C ASP A 37 -9.83 -5.82 7.38
N GLU A 38 -9.35 -4.78 6.71
CA GLU A 38 -8.27 -3.92 7.18
C GLU A 38 -8.64 -3.12 8.44
N VAL A 39 -9.88 -2.58 8.50
CA VAL A 39 -10.42 -1.94 9.70
C VAL A 39 -10.47 -2.93 10.87
N ASN A 40 -10.89 -4.17 10.63
CA ASN A 40 -11.00 -5.20 11.66
C ASN A 40 -9.63 -5.60 12.22
N GLU A 41 -8.60 -5.74 11.37
CA GLU A 41 -7.24 -6.02 11.80
C GLU A 41 -6.70 -4.93 12.75
N LEU A 42 -6.91 -3.65 12.40
CA LEU A 42 -6.50 -2.55 13.26
C LEU A 42 -7.30 -2.50 14.56
N GLN A 43 -8.59 -2.81 14.54
CA GLN A 43 -9.41 -2.91 15.76
C GLN A 43 -8.87 -3.95 16.73
N ASP A 44 -8.46 -5.11 16.23
CA ASP A 44 -7.90 -6.20 17.03
C ASP A 44 -6.56 -5.83 17.65
N ILE A 45 -5.68 -5.17 16.90
CA ILE A 45 -4.36 -4.75 17.40
C ILE A 45 -4.50 -3.63 18.45
N LEU A 46 -5.43 -2.70 18.23
CA LEU A 46 -5.64 -1.54 19.10
C LEU A 46 -6.56 -1.82 20.29
N GLN A 47 -7.01 -3.07 20.44
CA GLN A 47 -7.86 -3.48 21.55
C GLN A 47 -7.10 -3.36 22.87
N ARG A 48 -7.76 -2.83 23.91
CA ARG A 48 -7.18 -2.67 25.25
C ARG A 48 -6.55 -3.95 25.80
N SER A 49 -7.21 -5.09 25.63
CA SER A 49 -6.70 -6.41 26.04
C SER A 49 -5.38 -6.75 25.34
N HIS A 50 -5.26 -6.45 24.05
CA HIS A 50 -4.05 -6.66 23.27
C HIS A 50 -2.90 -5.78 23.77
N LEU A 51 -3.14 -4.47 23.91
CA LEU A 51 -2.12 -3.52 24.37
C LEU A 51 -1.63 -3.79 25.79
N LEU A 52 -2.53 -4.20 26.69
CA LEU A 52 -2.15 -4.59 28.06
C LEU A 52 -1.30 -5.87 28.06
N LYS A 53 -1.66 -6.86 27.23
CA LYS A 53 -0.87 -8.09 27.08
C LYS A 53 0.53 -7.79 26.57
N GLN A 54 0.67 -6.90 25.58
CA GLN A 54 1.96 -6.46 25.06
C GLN A 54 2.84 -5.81 26.13
N TYR A 55 2.26 -4.92 26.94
CA TYR A 55 2.98 -4.30 28.06
C TYR A 55 3.46 -5.35 29.07
N GLN A 56 2.60 -6.31 29.43
CA GLN A 56 2.94 -7.40 30.36
C GLN A 56 4.03 -8.32 29.81
N SER A 57 4.12 -8.48 28.48
CA SER A 57 5.18 -9.25 27.82
C SER A 57 6.44 -8.43 27.49
N ASN A 58 6.63 -7.26 28.11
CA ASN A 58 7.75 -6.34 27.85
C ASN A 58 7.89 -5.88 26.38
N GLN A 59 6.81 -5.93 25.61
CA GLN A 59 6.73 -5.41 24.25
C GLN A 59 6.06 -4.04 24.27
N ALA A 60 6.78 -3.05 24.81
CA ALA A 60 6.28 -1.68 25.00
C ALA A 60 6.12 -0.88 23.71
N TYR A 61 6.56 -1.41 22.56
CA TYR A 61 6.51 -0.74 21.26
C TYR A 61 6.06 -1.68 20.16
N GLN A 62 5.18 -1.19 19.30
CA GLN A 62 4.77 -1.85 18.07
C GLN A 62 4.73 -0.85 16.92
N CYS A 63 5.27 -1.25 15.76
CA CYS A 63 5.06 -0.56 14.50
C CYS A 63 4.14 -1.42 13.62
N ILE A 64 3.01 -0.87 13.23
CA ILE A 64 2.03 -1.50 12.35
C ILE A 64 2.11 -0.79 11.01
N GLN A 65 2.30 -1.55 9.94
CA GLN A 65 2.31 -1.05 8.58
C GLN A 65 0.99 -1.35 7.91
N HIS A 66 0.28 -0.30 7.49
CA HIS A 66 -1.06 -0.45 6.98
C HIS A 66 -1.29 0.47 5.77
N TYR A 67 -2.12 0.00 4.84
CA TYR A 67 -2.45 0.72 3.62
C TYR A 67 -3.76 1.48 3.85
N PHE A 68 -3.83 2.70 3.37
CA PHE A 68 -5.01 3.56 3.50
C PHE A 68 -5.37 4.11 2.14
N LEU A 69 -6.65 4.26 1.84
CA LEU A 69 -7.08 4.98 0.64
C LEU A 69 -7.53 6.37 1.06
N TRP A 70 -6.59 7.31 0.99
CA TRP A 70 -6.86 8.71 1.29
C TRP A 70 -6.94 9.48 -0.01
N ASN A 71 -8.05 10.20 -0.27
CA ASN A 71 -8.25 10.99 -1.49
C ASN A 71 -7.89 10.22 -2.78
N GLN A 72 -8.34 8.97 -2.90
CA GLN A 72 -8.04 8.11 -4.05
C GLN A 72 -6.53 7.84 -4.24
N CYS A 73 -5.74 7.79 -3.16
CA CYS A 73 -4.32 7.43 -3.15
C CYS A 73 -4.04 6.34 -2.10
N ILE A 74 -3.23 5.30 -2.44
CA ILE A 74 -2.70 4.33 -1.46
C ILE A 74 -1.73 5.16 -0.63
N GLN A 75 -1.96 5.21 0.66
CA GLN A 75 -1.00 5.68 1.61
C GLN A 75 -0.51 4.48 2.41
N HIS A 76 0.78 4.18 2.30
CA HIS A 76 1.41 3.25 3.23
C HIS A 76 1.79 4.04 4.49
N CYS A 77 1.00 3.86 5.55
CA CYS A 77 1.25 4.54 6.82
C CYS A 77 1.83 3.59 7.86
N LYS A 78 2.79 4.10 8.63
CA LYS A 78 3.31 3.45 9.82
C LYS A 78 2.57 4.00 11.04
N LEU A 79 1.81 3.13 11.69
CA LEU A 79 1.21 3.38 12.99
C LEU A 79 2.18 2.89 14.07
N ASN A 80 2.68 3.82 14.86
CA ASN A 80 3.55 3.55 15.99
C ASN A 80 2.72 3.59 17.27
N VAL A 81 2.76 2.51 18.03
CA VAL A 81 2.06 2.37 19.30
C VAL A 81 3.10 2.14 20.39
N HIS A 82 3.09 3.00 21.40
CA HIS A 82 3.97 2.88 22.57
C HIS A 82 3.13 2.74 23.82
N VAL A 83 3.35 1.67 24.58
CA VAL A 83 2.67 1.38 25.84
C VAL A 83 3.65 1.52 26.99
N PHE A 84 3.30 2.30 27.99
CA PHE A 84 4.19 2.64 29.10
C PHE A 84 3.40 2.81 30.40
N LYS A 85 4.08 2.65 31.54
CA LYS A 85 3.52 3.00 32.84
C LYS A 85 3.80 4.46 33.12
N ASN A 86 2.74 5.24 33.30
CA ASN A 86 2.87 6.65 33.63
C ASN A 86 3.46 6.79 35.05
N PRO A 87 4.58 7.51 35.22
CA PRO A 87 5.27 7.60 36.50
C PRO A 87 4.51 8.41 37.56
N ILE A 88 3.54 9.25 37.16
CA ILE A 88 2.79 10.13 38.05
C ILE A 88 1.63 9.41 38.71
N ASN A 89 0.83 8.68 37.94
CA ASN A 89 -0.38 8.01 38.43
C ASN A 89 -0.31 6.47 38.40
N ASN A 90 0.83 5.90 38.00
CA ASN A 90 1.04 4.47 37.86
C ASN A 90 0.11 3.75 36.88
N HIS A 91 -0.71 4.47 36.11
CA HIS A 91 -1.58 3.88 35.10
C HIS A 91 -0.78 3.43 33.88
N ILE A 92 -1.17 2.31 33.29
CA ILE A 92 -0.67 1.92 31.97
C ILE A 92 -1.37 2.81 30.94
N GLN A 93 -0.57 3.45 30.10
CA GLN A 93 -1.00 4.38 29.06
C GLN A 93 -0.40 3.94 27.73
N ALA A 94 -1.08 4.29 26.65
CA ALA A 94 -0.57 4.12 25.30
C ALA A 94 -0.58 5.48 24.61
N TYR A 95 0.45 5.80 23.84
CA TYR A 95 0.38 6.89 22.87
C TYR A 95 0.60 6.34 21.47
N MET A 96 -0.04 6.98 20.50
CA MET A 96 -0.07 6.53 19.12
C MET A 96 0.22 7.70 18.20
N PHE A 97 1.08 7.47 17.23
CA PHE A 97 1.32 8.44 16.16
C PHE A 97 1.44 7.74 14.82
N TRP A 98 1.08 8.48 13.79
CA TRP A 98 0.86 7.99 12.44
C TRP A 98 1.78 8.76 11.51
N ARG A 99 2.48 8.07 10.63
CA ARG A 99 3.30 8.69 9.60
C ARG A 99 2.93 8.10 8.26
N ASN A 100 2.67 8.95 7.28
CA ASN A 100 2.61 8.53 5.89
C ASN A 100 4.05 8.28 5.41
N ASN A 101 4.34 7.04 5.04
CA ASN A 101 5.64 6.58 4.55
C ASN A 101 5.50 6.02 3.13
N THR A 102 4.52 6.49 2.35
CA THR A 102 4.20 5.94 1.03
C THR A 102 5.36 6.08 0.06
N GLU A 103 5.88 7.29 -0.09
CA GLU A 103 7.01 7.57 -0.99
C GLU A 103 8.25 6.81 -0.55
N GLU A 104 8.62 6.89 0.74
CA GLU A 104 9.78 6.16 1.28
C GLU A 104 9.67 4.65 1.07
N TYR A 105 8.48 4.08 1.29
CA TYR A 105 8.26 2.66 1.13
C TYR A 105 8.30 2.25 -0.35
N ILE A 106 7.64 2.99 -1.24
CA ILE A 106 7.73 2.77 -2.68
C ILE A 106 9.19 2.86 -3.14
N ASP A 107 9.94 3.86 -2.69
CA ASP A 107 11.34 4.07 -3.05
C ASP A 107 12.26 2.96 -2.52
N GLU A 108 12.08 2.50 -1.28
CA GLU A 108 12.81 1.35 -0.72
C GLU A 108 12.56 0.09 -1.54
N GLN A 109 11.31 -0.15 -1.92
CA GLN A 109 10.93 -1.36 -2.64
C GLN A 109 11.34 -1.30 -4.12
N ILE A 110 11.26 -0.12 -4.76
CA ILE A 110 11.87 0.15 -6.07
C ILE A 110 13.37 -0.15 -6.01
N LYS A 111 14.11 0.36 -5.01
CA LYS A 111 15.55 0.07 -4.84
C LYS A 111 15.84 -1.43 -4.67
N ASN A 112 14.98 -2.17 -3.98
CA ASN A 112 15.15 -3.60 -3.77
C ASN A 112 14.93 -4.43 -5.05
N VAL A 113 14.04 -3.98 -5.93
CA VAL A 113 13.72 -4.67 -7.19
C VAL A 113 14.61 -4.20 -8.35
N LEU A 114 15.04 -2.94 -8.35
CA LEU A 114 15.75 -2.29 -9.44
C LEU A 114 17.21 -2.06 -9.12
N TYR A 115 18.02 -3.08 -9.38
CA TYR A 115 19.48 -2.90 -9.49
C TYR A 115 19.91 -2.30 -10.84
N LYS A 116 18.98 -1.99 -11.77
CA LYS A 116 19.31 -1.56 -13.14
C LYS A 116 18.41 -0.43 -13.66
N ASN A 117 19.04 0.55 -14.30
CA ASN A 117 18.45 1.78 -14.84
C ASN A 117 17.68 1.60 -16.18
N ASP A 118 17.32 0.39 -16.58
CA ASP A 118 16.84 0.08 -17.94
C ASP A 118 15.30 -0.01 -18.07
N TYR A 119 14.54 0.47 -17.07
CA TYR A 119 13.08 0.45 -17.12
C TYR A 119 12.50 1.76 -17.66
N GLN A 120 11.43 1.66 -18.45
CA GLN A 120 10.68 2.81 -18.97
C GLN A 120 9.58 3.29 -18.02
N ALA A 121 8.87 2.35 -17.39
CA ALA A 121 7.75 2.64 -16.51
C ALA A 121 7.65 1.61 -15.39
N ILE A 122 7.15 2.05 -14.24
CA ILE A 122 6.80 1.21 -13.10
C ILE A 122 5.33 1.47 -12.76
N ALA A 123 4.59 0.41 -12.46
CA ALA A 123 3.32 0.59 -11.78
C ALA A 123 3.18 -0.38 -10.60
N LEU A 124 2.54 0.08 -9.53
CA LEU A 124 2.08 -0.74 -8.43
C LEU A 124 0.61 -1.10 -8.69
N ILE A 125 0.31 -2.39 -8.70
CA ILE A 125 -0.99 -2.96 -8.96
C ILE A 125 -1.51 -3.56 -7.66
N ASP A 126 -2.69 -3.11 -7.28
CA ASP A 126 -3.47 -3.71 -6.21
C ASP A 126 -4.41 -4.76 -6.82
N ILE A 127 -4.09 -6.04 -6.63
CA ILE A 127 -4.87 -7.14 -7.20
C ILE A 127 -6.19 -7.31 -6.48
N LEU A 128 -6.23 -7.15 -5.15
CA LEU A 128 -7.47 -7.32 -4.37
C LEU A 128 -8.51 -6.28 -4.80
N HIS A 129 -8.04 -5.06 -5.06
CA HIS A 129 -8.92 -3.92 -5.28
C HIS A 129 -8.97 -3.45 -6.74
N GLN A 130 -8.21 -4.13 -7.61
CA GLN A 130 -8.20 -3.94 -9.06
C GLN A 130 -7.83 -2.53 -9.49
N ASN A 131 -6.86 -1.92 -8.81
CA ASN A 131 -6.42 -0.55 -9.06
C ASN A 131 -4.93 -0.49 -9.35
N VAL A 132 -4.51 0.56 -10.06
CA VAL A 132 -3.10 0.81 -10.38
C VAL A 132 -2.66 2.20 -9.99
N TYR A 133 -1.47 2.24 -9.42
CA TYR A 133 -0.67 3.43 -9.21
C TYR A 133 0.52 3.44 -10.18
N LEU A 134 0.54 4.40 -11.10
CA LEU A 134 1.57 4.52 -12.14
C LEU A 134 2.62 5.56 -11.76
N ARG A 135 3.90 5.19 -11.86
CA ARG A 135 5.04 6.11 -11.76
C ARG A 135 5.95 5.93 -12.96
N LEU A 136 6.08 6.97 -13.78
CA LEU A 136 6.94 6.95 -14.95
C LEU A 136 8.38 7.32 -14.59
N ASN A 137 9.35 6.80 -15.33
CA ASN A 137 10.75 7.18 -15.16
C ASN A 137 10.95 8.67 -15.56
N HIS A 138 11.88 9.37 -14.89
CA HIS A 138 12.15 10.80 -15.01
C HIS A 138 12.39 11.35 -16.44
N ALA A 139 12.58 10.48 -17.44
CA ALA A 139 12.71 10.86 -18.85
C ALA A 139 11.38 11.33 -19.48
N THR A 140 10.22 10.98 -18.91
CA THR A 140 8.89 11.36 -19.42
C THR A 140 8.22 12.38 -18.48
N LYS A 141 8.72 13.63 -18.53
CA LYS A 141 8.30 14.77 -17.70
C LYS A 141 6.85 15.29 -17.90
N GLU A 142 5.97 14.58 -18.59
CA GLU A 142 4.68 15.15 -19.05
C GLU A 142 3.42 14.56 -18.39
N ILE A 143 3.52 13.74 -17.34
CA ILE A 143 2.34 13.22 -16.65
C ILE A 143 2.32 13.70 -15.20
N LYS A 144 1.28 14.46 -14.83
CA LYS A 144 1.00 14.82 -13.43
C LYS A 144 0.65 13.55 -12.67
N GLU A 145 1.48 13.23 -11.68
CA GLU A 145 1.33 12.09 -10.77
C GLU A 145 0.01 12.12 -9.99
N ASN A 146 -0.41 10.94 -9.52
CA ASN A 146 -1.47 10.68 -8.52
C ASN A 146 -2.92 10.63 -9.02
N ASN A 147 -3.28 9.60 -9.78
CA ASN A 147 -4.67 9.15 -9.84
C ASN A 147 -4.72 7.62 -9.79
N TYR A 148 -5.61 7.09 -8.96
CA TYR A 148 -6.05 5.71 -9.06
C TYR A 148 -6.79 5.51 -10.36
N ILE A 149 -6.27 4.60 -11.17
CA ILE A 149 -6.93 4.16 -12.38
C ILE A 149 -7.33 2.72 -12.16
N ASP A 150 -8.61 2.44 -12.43
CA ASP A 150 -9.12 1.09 -12.55
C ASP A 150 -8.19 0.28 -13.47
N TYR A 151 -7.73 -0.88 -12.99
CA TYR A 151 -6.74 -1.68 -13.69
C TYR A 151 -7.20 -2.05 -15.09
N GLN A 152 -8.48 -2.41 -15.23
CA GLN A 152 -9.03 -2.81 -16.51
C GLN A 152 -9.02 -1.64 -17.50
N LYS A 153 -9.32 -0.41 -17.06
CA LYS A 153 -9.18 0.80 -17.91
C LYS A 153 -7.75 1.00 -18.41
N VAL A 154 -6.74 0.77 -17.57
CA VAL A 154 -5.33 0.85 -17.98
C VAL A 154 -5.01 -0.22 -19.03
N ILE A 155 -5.42 -1.47 -18.77
CA ILE A 155 -5.19 -2.58 -19.70
C ILE A 155 -5.88 -2.34 -21.05
N ASP A 156 -7.11 -1.85 -21.05
CA ASP A 156 -7.85 -1.54 -22.27
C ASP A 156 -7.14 -0.45 -23.08
N LEU A 157 -6.69 0.62 -22.41
CA LEU A 157 -5.97 1.72 -23.03
C LEU A 157 -4.64 1.26 -23.66
N VAL A 158 -3.84 0.49 -22.92
CA VAL A 158 -2.55 -0.05 -23.41
C VAL A 158 -2.78 -1.02 -24.56
N THR A 159 -3.78 -1.90 -24.45
CA THR A 159 -4.11 -2.88 -25.49
C THR A 159 -4.49 -2.18 -26.81
N GLN A 160 -5.25 -1.10 -26.75
CA GLN A 160 -5.71 -0.38 -27.93
C GLN A 160 -4.60 0.47 -28.55
N ASN A 161 -3.83 1.17 -27.73
CA ASN A 161 -2.93 2.23 -28.20
C ASN A 161 -1.45 1.83 -28.30
N GLN A 162 -1.03 0.72 -27.69
CA GLN A 162 0.38 0.34 -27.63
C GLN A 162 0.64 -1.06 -28.18
N ILE A 163 -0.30 -2.00 -28.04
CA ILE A 163 -0.09 -3.40 -28.44
C ILE A 163 -0.55 -3.67 -29.88
N ALA A 164 0.33 -4.32 -30.67
CA ALA A 164 -0.01 -4.76 -32.02
C ALA A 164 -1.26 -5.67 -32.05
N PRO A 165 -2.17 -5.51 -33.03
CA PRO A 165 -3.45 -6.23 -33.07
C PRO A 165 -3.35 -7.75 -32.89
N LYS A 166 -2.32 -8.37 -33.47
CA LYS A 166 -2.05 -9.81 -33.38
C LYS A 166 -1.81 -10.29 -31.95
N TYR A 167 -1.25 -9.45 -31.08
CA TYR A 167 -0.84 -9.81 -29.72
C TYR A 167 -1.84 -9.40 -28.65
N ARG A 168 -2.88 -8.60 -28.98
CA ARG A 168 -3.86 -8.08 -28.01
C ARG A 168 -4.52 -9.17 -27.15
N LYS A 169 -4.96 -10.28 -27.77
CA LYS A 169 -5.57 -11.40 -27.04
C LYS A 169 -4.61 -12.03 -26.02
N GLN A 170 -3.35 -12.22 -26.43
CA GLN A 170 -2.31 -12.75 -25.54
C GLN A 170 -1.99 -11.77 -24.43
N PHE A 171 -1.88 -10.48 -24.75
CA PHE A 171 -1.63 -9.42 -23.78
C PHE A 171 -2.71 -9.39 -22.69
N ILE A 172 -4.00 -9.29 -23.06
CA ILE A 172 -5.12 -9.30 -22.11
C ILE A 172 -5.09 -10.54 -21.21
N LYS A 173 -4.84 -11.73 -21.79
CA LYS A 173 -4.74 -12.96 -21.02
C LYS A 173 -3.61 -12.87 -19.98
N ASN A 174 -2.43 -12.46 -20.44
CA ASN A 174 -1.23 -12.42 -19.62
C ASN A 174 -1.32 -11.36 -18.51
N THR A 175 -1.96 -10.22 -18.78
CA THR A 175 -2.15 -9.15 -17.81
C THR A 175 -3.37 -9.34 -16.91
N SER A 176 -4.24 -10.33 -17.15
CA SER A 176 -5.39 -10.55 -16.25
C SER A 176 -4.93 -10.81 -14.81
N LEU A 177 -5.58 -10.16 -13.84
CA LEU A 177 -5.20 -10.23 -12.43
C LEU A 177 -5.11 -11.66 -11.90
N LYS A 178 -6.05 -12.52 -12.31
CA LYS A 178 -6.05 -13.95 -11.99
C LYS A 178 -4.80 -14.66 -12.53
N ASN A 179 -4.44 -14.39 -13.79
CA ASN A 179 -3.24 -14.99 -14.39
C ASN A 179 -1.96 -14.49 -13.71
N LEU A 180 -1.90 -13.20 -13.34
CA LEU A 180 -0.77 -12.66 -12.58
C LEU A 180 -0.63 -13.37 -11.23
N GLU A 181 -1.71 -13.50 -10.47
CA GLU A 181 -1.71 -14.17 -9.17
C GLU A 181 -1.28 -15.65 -9.29
N GLU A 182 -1.82 -16.38 -10.27
CA GLU A 182 -1.50 -17.79 -10.51
C GLU A 182 -0.03 -18.00 -10.90
N ASN A 183 0.50 -17.18 -11.82
CA ASN A 183 1.87 -17.33 -12.29
C ASN A 183 2.91 -16.88 -11.26
N MET A 184 2.63 -15.83 -10.49
CA MET A 184 3.56 -15.32 -9.48
C MET A 184 3.50 -16.12 -8.16
N LYS A 185 2.51 -17.02 -7.98
CA LYS A 185 2.27 -17.73 -6.71
C LYS A 185 3.51 -18.42 -6.13
N TYR A 186 4.34 -19.03 -6.97
CA TYR A 186 5.48 -19.84 -6.54
C TYR A 186 6.83 -19.16 -6.74
N LEU A 187 7.06 -18.57 -7.93
CA LEU A 187 8.35 -17.97 -8.29
C LEU A 187 8.50 -16.53 -7.80
N GLY A 188 7.41 -15.89 -7.38
CA GLY A 188 7.41 -14.50 -6.94
C GLY A 188 7.48 -13.46 -8.07
N TYR A 189 7.59 -13.90 -9.32
CA TYR A 189 7.60 -13.05 -10.50
C TYR A 189 6.96 -13.73 -11.71
N TYR A 190 6.53 -12.93 -12.69
CA TYR A 190 5.99 -13.39 -13.96
C TYR A 190 6.35 -12.40 -15.08
N SER A 191 6.82 -12.89 -16.21
CA SER A 191 7.27 -12.03 -17.31
C SER A 191 6.85 -12.55 -18.67
N PHE A 192 6.54 -11.65 -19.59
CA PHE A 192 6.21 -12.00 -20.97
C PHE A 192 6.54 -10.87 -21.94
N LYS A 193 6.67 -11.23 -23.22
CA LYS A 193 6.99 -10.31 -24.30
C LYS A 193 5.83 -10.18 -25.27
N VAL A 194 5.61 -8.98 -25.78
CA VAL A 194 4.66 -8.65 -26.84
C VAL A 194 5.29 -7.66 -27.81
N PHE A 195 4.70 -7.54 -29.00
CA PHE A 195 5.10 -6.51 -29.95
C PHE A 195 4.21 -5.28 -29.84
N ASP A 196 4.81 -4.11 -29.91
CA ASP A 196 4.09 -2.85 -30.00
C ASP A 196 3.62 -2.54 -31.44
N LEU A 197 2.98 -1.38 -31.63
CA LEU A 197 2.52 -0.92 -32.95
C LEU A 197 3.64 -0.72 -33.97
N GLU A 198 4.89 -0.54 -33.54
CA GLU A 198 6.08 -0.36 -34.39
C GLU A 198 6.84 -1.68 -34.63
N ASN A 199 6.29 -2.81 -34.20
CA ASN A 199 6.95 -4.13 -34.17
C ASN A 199 8.24 -4.17 -33.35
N LYS A 200 8.36 -3.32 -32.32
CA LYS A 200 9.40 -3.46 -31.30
C LYS A 200 8.94 -4.43 -30.23
N VAL A 201 9.89 -5.17 -29.67
CA VAL A 201 9.64 -6.10 -28.57
C VAL A 201 9.56 -5.31 -27.28
N VAL A 202 8.46 -5.48 -26.56
CA VAL A 202 8.24 -4.88 -25.25
C VAL A 202 8.17 -6.00 -24.21
N HIS A 203 8.91 -5.83 -23.12
CA HIS A 203 9.00 -6.82 -22.06
C HIS A 203 8.30 -6.32 -20.79
N TYR A 204 7.27 -7.05 -20.37
CA TYR A 204 6.56 -6.81 -19.11
C TYR A 204 7.05 -7.80 -18.07
N SER A 205 7.51 -7.30 -16.91
CA SER A 205 7.93 -8.13 -15.79
C SER A 205 7.19 -7.72 -14.53
N TYR A 206 6.51 -8.68 -13.91
CA TYR A 206 5.72 -8.50 -12.71
C TYR A 206 6.40 -9.17 -11.52
N TYR A 207 6.33 -8.53 -10.35
CA TYR A 207 6.94 -9.02 -9.11
C TYR A 207 5.98 -8.83 -7.96
N TRP A 208 5.92 -9.78 -7.02
CA TRP A 208 5.26 -9.51 -5.74
C TRP A 208 5.97 -8.38 -5.02
N PHE A 209 5.19 -7.40 -4.62
CA PHE A 209 5.60 -6.35 -3.71
C PHE A 209 5.23 -6.74 -2.27
N ASP A 210 3.97 -7.14 -2.09
CA ASP A 210 3.48 -7.76 -0.86
C ASP A 210 2.51 -8.87 -1.26
N GLN A 211 2.98 -10.12 -1.22
CA GLN A 211 2.16 -11.27 -1.59
C GLN A 211 0.97 -11.45 -0.65
N LYS A 212 1.12 -11.13 0.65
CA LYS A 212 0.03 -11.30 1.63
C LYS A 212 -1.12 -10.34 1.32
N LYS A 213 -0.80 -9.13 0.88
CA LYS A 213 -1.77 -8.11 0.50
C LYS A 213 -2.08 -8.08 -1.00
N LYS A 214 -1.56 -9.06 -1.75
CA LYS A 214 -1.63 -9.17 -3.20
C LYS A 214 -1.33 -7.87 -3.95
N LEU A 215 -0.28 -7.18 -3.52
CA LEU A 215 0.26 -6.02 -4.22
C LEU A 215 1.41 -6.48 -5.11
N CYS A 216 1.43 -6.08 -6.38
CA CYS A 216 2.52 -6.43 -7.30
C CYS A 216 3.02 -5.22 -8.08
N PHE A 217 4.30 -5.23 -8.43
CA PHE A 217 4.86 -4.29 -9.38
C PHE A 217 4.77 -4.82 -10.80
N VAL A 218 4.70 -3.90 -11.77
CA VAL A 218 5.01 -4.16 -13.17
C VAL A 218 6.13 -3.22 -13.60
N LEU A 219 7.14 -3.80 -14.25
CA LEU A 219 8.23 -3.12 -14.93
C LEU A 219 8.04 -3.26 -16.44
N LEU A 220 8.09 -2.12 -17.12
CA LEU A 220 8.13 -2.04 -18.57
C LEU A 220 9.58 -1.86 -19.02
N MET A 221 10.12 -2.79 -19.79
CA MET A 221 11.44 -2.71 -20.41
C MET A 221 11.31 -2.78 -21.94
N ILE A 222 12.09 -1.95 -22.66
CA ILE A 222 12.29 -2.03 -24.11
C ILE A 222 13.70 -2.54 -24.39
#